data_AF-A0A2G2WC77-F1
#
_entry.id   AF-A0A2G2WC77-F1
#
_cell.length_a   1.000
_cell.length_b   1.000
_cell.length_c   1.000
_cell.angle_alpha   90.00
_cell.angle_beta   90.00
_cell.angle_gamma   90.00
#
_symmetry.space_group_name_H-M   'P 1'
#
loop_
_entity.id
_entity.type
_entity.pdbx_description
1 polymer ?
#
loop_
_entity_poly.entity_id
_entity_poly.type
_entity_poly.pdbx_seq_one_letter_code
_entity_poly.pdbx_strand_id
1 'polypeptide(L)'
;MAEHQCSQFSSLRALELRLLNSTLPSHQPIPITSFSHLHTLIEQVLQFIELGQYTQALSSNAAKLIFSSQQQQPLPVINDSSDSAEYFYSEFVPNCVALFINNIHDDGVEDSSPPNGVEKLYRAVLLMAVAVAALLGFTQCNITGPIVKLPPMPLGAIVFGEGASSDGLPEWEVWAQKELMSVGSDLRAKFLNLQYITFAKILLMRTKDLLSEGNDLGADGARSISWWLARLLIIQQKLLDDRSSSLFDLLQVFTHESIQHIGSLEKIRYYWASLISEEDASAIVSMFHLEAGIMELTYGRVDASRVHFESAAATSRHNFSLSGALGFRTLHQAEPKAQLFLVGSADGDDCSASLGNDFQNKVSTRGENGFPQRPSETHEASDILMTPRFLEDDKKLECSAQGAQNHSIASMQLKPTQQAVILAQCLSIEKRARSDELQRWEMAPYIEAIDSQQSSPFMVRLFLFHSNSILFFLHCTPSV
;
A
#
# COMPACT_ATOMS: atom_id res chain seq x y z
N MET A 1 33.17 5.40 17.62
CA MET A 1 32.65 6.25 16.53
C MET A 1 32.05 5.42 15.39
N ALA A 2 32.77 4.47 14.78
CA ALA A 2 32.25 3.63 13.69
C ALA A 2 31.06 2.72 14.08
N GLU A 3 31.11 2.07 15.25
CA GLU A 3 29.99 1.24 15.74
C GLU A 3 28.72 2.06 16.03
N HIS A 4 28.88 3.26 16.60
CA HIS A 4 27.78 4.18 16.86
C HIS A 4 27.11 4.66 15.57
N GLN A 5 27.91 5.00 14.56
CA GLN A 5 27.41 5.41 13.25
C GLN A 5 26.69 4.25 12.52
N CYS A 6 27.22 3.03 12.61
CA CYS A 6 26.56 1.83 12.08
C CYS A 6 25.19 1.58 12.76
N SER A 7 25.13 1.75 14.10
CA SER A 7 23.88 1.65 14.87
C SER A 7 22.85 2.70 14.45
N GLN A 8 23.28 3.93 14.14
CA GLN A 8 22.38 5.01 13.70
C GLN A 8 21.79 4.76 12.30
N PHE A 9 22.59 4.26 11.36
CA PHE A 9 22.07 3.86 10.05
C PHE A 9 21.13 2.66 10.13
N SER A 10 21.42 1.70 11.01
CA SER A 10 20.51 0.58 11.29
C SER A 10 19.15 1.06 11.81
N SER A 11 19.16 2.00 12.76
CA SER A 11 17.93 2.62 13.29
C SER A 11 17.15 3.40 12.21
N LEU A 12 17.81 4.18 11.37
CA LEU A 12 17.17 4.86 10.21
C LEU A 12 16.49 3.87 9.26
N ARG A 13 17.18 2.79 8.92
CA ARG A 13 16.65 1.73 8.06
C ARG A 13 15.45 1.02 8.71
N ALA A 14 15.46 0.84 10.02
CA ALA A 14 14.33 0.28 10.77
C ALA A 14 13.09 1.19 10.75
N LEU A 15 13.28 2.51 10.93
CA LEU A 15 12.20 3.49 10.81
C LEU A 15 11.59 3.50 9.40
N GLU A 16 12.44 3.47 8.37
CA GLU A 16 11.99 3.39 6.99
C GLU A 16 11.23 2.08 6.71
N LEU A 17 11.74 0.94 7.19
CA LEU A 17 11.09 -0.36 7.04
C LEU A 17 9.71 -0.35 7.71
N ARG A 18 9.62 0.21 8.91
CA ARG A 18 8.36 0.36 9.65
C ARG A 18 7.37 1.24 8.90
N LEU A 19 7.83 2.34 8.31
CA LEU A 19 6.99 3.19 7.46
C LEU A 19 6.44 2.41 6.26
N LEU A 20 7.26 1.63 5.55
CA LEU A 20 6.78 0.76 4.47
C LEU A 20 5.77 -0.28 4.97
N ASN A 21 6.07 -0.92 6.09
CA ASN A 21 5.22 -1.95 6.70
C ASN A 21 3.87 -1.41 7.17
N SER A 22 3.73 -0.11 7.42
CA SER A 22 2.41 0.51 7.69
C SER A 22 1.39 0.34 6.55
N THR A 23 1.86 -0.04 5.36
CA THR A 23 1.03 -0.28 4.17
C THR A 23 1.10 -1.72 3.66
N LEU A 24 1.86 -2.59 4.31
CA LEU A 24 2.14 -3.95 3.86
C LEU A 24 1.73 -4.97 4.94
N PRO A 25 1.48 -6.23 4.57
CA PRO A 25 1.21 -7.28 5.55
C PRO A 25 2.54 -7.61 6.25
N SER A 26 2.76 -7.07 7.45
CA SER A 26 3.92 -7.42 8.28
C SER A 26 3.49 -7.84 9.67
N HIS A 27 4.23 -8.78 10.24
CA HIS A 27 3.82 -9.53 11.43
C HIS A 27 4.60 -9.18 12.70
N GLN A 28 5.50 -8.20 12.70
CA GLN A 28 6.33 -7.95 13.88
C GLN A 28 6.57 -6.47 14.17
N PRO A 29 6.35 -6.01 15.42
CA PRO A 29 6.93 -4.76 15.88
C PRO A 29 8.44 -4.94 16.02
N ILE A 30 9.21 -4.08 15.36
CA ILE A 30 10.67 -4.08 15.47
C ILE A 30 11.03 -3.39 16.80
N PRO A 31 11.79 -4.04 17.71
CA PRO A 31 12.28 -3.38 18.91
C PRO A 31 13.40 -2.40 18.52
N ILE A 32 13.24 -1.12 18.88
CA ILE A 32 14.19 -0.06 18.53
C ILE A 32 14.65 0.67 19.79
N THR A 33 15.95 0.95 19.86
CA THR A 33 16.57 1.80 20.87
C THR A 33 16.47 3.27 20.44
N SER A 34 16.06 4.17 21.36
CA SER A 34 15.89 5.60 21.05
C SER A 34 17.23 6.33 21.10
N PHE A 35 17.62 6.99 20.01
CA PHE A 35 18.93 7.63 19.87
C PHE A 35 18.91 9.17 19.80
N SER A 36 17.77 9.82 19.50
CA SER A 36 17.67 11.28 19.37
C SER A 36 16.23 11.81 19.57
N HIS A 37 16.07 13.12 19.77
CA HIS A 37 14.74 13.75 19.82
C HIS A 37 13.95 13.55 18.52
N LEU A 38 14.61 13.68 17.37
CA LEU A 38 14.02 13.42 16.05
C LEU A 38 13.54 11.96 15.92
N HIS A 39 14.30 11.00 16.44
CA HIS A 39 13.88 9.60 16.47
C HIS A 39 12.56 9.43 17.21
N THR A 40 12.43 10.00 18.41
CA THR A 40 11.18 9.94 19.20
C THR A 40 9.99 10.58 18.47
N LEU A 41 10.22 11.69 17.76
CA LEU A 41 9.19 12.35 16.97
C LEU A 41 8.73 11.48 15.78
N ILE A 42 9.66 10.83 15.08
CA ILE A 42 9.34 9.92 13.97
C ILE A 42 8.55 8.72 14.49
N GLU A 43 9.01 8.10 15.57
CA GLU A 43 8.33 6.99 16.25
C GLU A 43 6.87 7.32 16.58
N GLN A 44 6.63 8.52 17.11
CA GLN A 44 5.28 8.99 17.42
C GLN A 44 4.42 9.12 16.16
N VAL A 45 4.96 9.68 15.07
CA VAL A 45 4.23 9.80 13.79
C VAL A 45 3.93 8.42 13.21
N LEU A 46 4.89 7.50 13.22
CA LEU A 46 4.70 6.12 12.74
C LEU A 46 3.62 5.39 13.54
N GLN A 47 3.61 5.56 14.87
CA GLN A 47 2.57 4.99 15.72
C GLN A 47 1.17 5.52 15.33
N PHE A 48 1.03 6.82 15.06
CA PHE A 48 -0.24 7.37 14.60
C PHE A 48 -0.65 6.81 13.22
N ILE A 49 0.30 6.63 12.31
CA ILE A 49 0.04 6.04 10.98
C ILE A 49 -0.44 4.59 11.11
N GLU A 50 0.21 3.78 11.93
CA GLU A 50 -0.16 2.38 12.19
C GLU A 50 -1.55 2.24 12.82
N LEU A 51 -1.94 3.20 13.67
CA LEU A 51 -3.27 3.27 14.27
C LEU A 51 -4.34 3.87 13.34
N GLY A 52 -3.97 4.31 12.13
CA GLY A 52 -4.88 4.99 11.20
C GLY A 52 -5.30 6.39 11.67
N GLN A 53 -4.57 7.00 12.61
CA GLN A 53 -4.83 8.32 13.20
C GLN A 53 -4.08 9.42 12.44
N TYR A 54 -4.32 9.54 11.13
CA TYR A 54 -3.57 10.43 10.25
C TYR A 54 -3.70 11.93 10.61
N THR A 55 -4.85 12.35 11.12
CA THR A 55 -5.05 13.73 11.58
C THR A 55 -4.15 14.08 12.77
N GLN A 56 -3.96 13.14 13.70
CA GLN A 56 -3.08 13.31 14.86
C GLN A 56 -1.61 13.35 14.44
N ALA A 57 -1.22 12.54 13.46
CA ALA A 57 0.11 12.59 12.85
C ALA A 57 0.41 13.98 12.27
N LEU A 58 -0.54 14.56 11.53
CA LEU A 58 -0.40 15.88 10.90
C LEU A 58 -0.48 17.06 11.88
N SER A 59 -1.13 16.90 13.03
CA SER A 59 -1.17 17.91 14.09
C SER A 59 -0.08 17.72 15.16
N SER A 60 0.78 16.72 15.01
CA SER A 60 1.80 16.34 16.01
C SER A 60 2.88 17.41 16.20
N ASN A 61 3.63 17.32 17.30
CA ASN A 61 4.81 18.17 17.52
C ASN A 61 5.86 17.99 16.43
N ALA A 62 5.93 16.80 15.82
CA ALA A 62 6.84 16.49 14.73
C ALA A 62 6.46 17.27 13.45
N ALA A 63 5.18 17.31 13.11
CA ALA A 63 4.68 18.14 12.02
C ALA A 63 4.89 19.63 12.31
N LYS A 64 4.60 20.09 13.54
CA LYS A 64 4.85 21.48 13.97
C LYS A 64 6.32 21.88 13.81
N LEU A 65 7.26 20.99 14.16
CA LEU A 65 8.70 21.24 14.07
C LEU A 65 9.15 21.59 12.64
N ILE A 66 8.58 20.94 11.63
CA ILE A 66 8.90 21.19 10.21
C ILE A 66 8.56 22.65 9.83
N PHE A 67 7.42 23.16 10.33
CA PHE A 67 6.88 24.47 9.94
C PHE A 67 7.18 25.59 10.95
N SER A 68 7.72 25.28 12.13
CA SER A 68 8.07 26.28 13.15
C SER A 68 9.34 27.06 12.83
N SER A 69 10.24 26.52 12.00
CA SER A 69 11.54 27.15 11.68
C SER A 69 11.42 28.49 10.94
N GLN A 70 10.26 28.78 10.34
CA GLN A 70 9.95 30.03 9.64
C GLN A 70 9.17 31.04 10.50
N GLN A 71 8.86 30.76 11.77
CA GLN A 71 8.09 31.66 12.66
C GLN A 71 8.74 33.05 12.92
N GLN A 72 9.96 33.29 12.43
CA GLN A 72 10.59 34.62 12.43
C GLN A 72 10.16 35.50 11.25
N GLN A 73 9.57 34.92 10.20
CA GLN A 73 8.86 35.63 9.14
C GLN A 73 7.36 35.61 9.46
N PRO A 74 6.60 36.69 9.18
CA PRO A 74 5.16 36.67 9.39
C PRO A 74 4.56 35.53 8.58
N LEU A 75 3.76 34.68 9.24
CA LEU A 75 2.93 33.68 8.56
C LEU A 75 2.21 34.38 7.39
N PRO A 76 2.10 33.74 6.22
CA PRO A 76 1.34 34.32 5.12
C PRO A 76 -0.03 34.76 5.62
N VAL A 77 -0.50 35.91 5.14
CA VAL A 77 -1.88 36.35 5.42
C VAL A 77 -2.79 35.34 4.74
N ILE A 78 -3.27 34.36 5.51
CA ILE A 78 -4.12 33.31 4.99
C ILE A 78 -5.52 33.87 4.86
N ASN A 79 -5.89 34.22 3.64
CA ASN A 79 -7.26 34.40 3.23
C ASN A 79 -7.69 33.22 2.37
N ASP A 80 -8.99 33.02 2.25
CA ASP A 80 -9.56 32.05 1.31
C ASP A 80 -9.46 32.62 -0.10
N SER A 81 -8.26 32.58 -0.69
CA SER A 81 -8.00 32.94 -2.08
C SER A 81 -7.11 31.95 -2.80
N SER A 82 -7.31 31.79 -4.11
CA SER A 82 -6.44 31.00 -4.97
C SER A 82 -4.96 31.45 -4.91
N ASP A 83 -4.70 32.76 -4.85
CA ASP A 83 -3.33 33.30 -4.80
C ASP A 83 -2.62 32.94 -3.48
N SER A 84 -3.37 32.91 -2.37
CA SER A 84 -2.83 32.48 -1.08
C SER A 84 -2.55 30.99 -1.04
N ALA A 85 -3.40 30.17 -1.66
CA ALA A 85 -3.15 28.74 -1.83
C ALA A 85 -1.89 28.49 -2.67
N GLU A 86 -1.75 29.19 -3.80
CA GLU A 86 -0.57 29.11 -4.67
C GLU A 86 0.71 29.50 -3.93
N TYR A 87 0.72 30.65 -3.25
CA TYR A 87 1.87 31.06 -2.44
C TYR A 87 2.20 30.03 -1.36
N PHE A 88 1.19 29.51 -0.66
CA PHE A 88 1.38 28.55 0.42
C PHE A 88 2.05 27.25 -0.09
N TYR A 89 1.51 26.67 -1.16
CA TYR A 89 1.98 25.38 -1.67
C TYR A 89 3.21 25.48 -2.56
N SER A 90 3.36 26.54 -3.35
CA SER A 90 4.48 26.70 -4.29
C SER A 90 5.72 27.33 -3.65
N GLU A 91 5.56 28.16 -2.61
CA GLU A 91 6.68 28.89 -1.99
C GLU A 91 6.86 28.48 -0.52
N PHE A 92 5.85 28.66 0.33
CA PHE A 92 5.98 28.47 1.77
C PHE A 92 6.35 27.03 2.16
N VAL A 93 5.58 26.04 1.71
CA VAL A 93 5.83 24.63 2.06
C VAL A 93 7.21 24.15 1.56
N PRO A 94 7.61 24.35 0.29
CA PRO A 94 8.95 23.98 -0.18
C PRO A 94 10.08 24.66 0.59
N ASN A 95 9.91 25.93 0.97
CA ASN A 95 10.90 26.66 1.77
C ASN A 95 11.01 26.10 3.19
N CYS A 96 9.90 25.74 3.83
CA CYS A 96 9.92 25.03 5.11
C CYS A 96 10.65 23.70 5.02
N VAL A 97 10.44 22.91 3.95
CA VAL A 97 11.16 21.65 3.72
C VAL A 97 12.66 21.90 3.57
N ALA A 98 13.06 22.87 2.75
CA ALA A 98 14.47 23.19 2.52
C ALA A 98 15.18 23.66 3.79
N LEU A 99 14.54 24.56 4.54
CA LEU A 99 15.06 25.02 5.83
C LEU A 99 15.10 23.88 6.82
N PHE A 100 14.04 23.09 6.95
CA PHE A 100 14.04 21.97 7.88
C PHE A 100 15.14 20.95 7.56
N ILE A 101 15.35 20.57 6.30
CA ILE A 101 16.43 19.63 5.94
C ILE A 101 17.82 20.21 6.20
N ASN A 102 18.01 21.51 5.93
CA ASN A 102 19.33 22.17 6.01
C ASN A 102 19.62 22.90 7.33
N ASN A 103 18.67 22.98 8.26
CA ASN A 103 18.82 23.68 9.54
C ASN A 103 19.69 22.87 10.50
N ILE A 104 20.97 22.76 10.20
CA ILE A 104 21.95 22.09 11.04
C ILE A 104 22.13 22.97 12.27
N HIS A 105 21.80 22.45 13.46
CA HIS A 105 22.15 23.13 14.70
C HIS A 105 23.68 23.13 14.80
N ASP A 106 24.30 24.26 14.45
CA ASP A 106 25.69 24.57 14.81
C ASP A 106 25.70 25.01 16.29
N ASP A 107 25.22 24.12 17.18
CA ASP A 107 25.52 24.28 18.59
C ASP A 107 27.01 23.96 18.70
N GLY A 108 27.83 25.01 18.88
CA GLY A 108 29.30 24.98 19.00
C GLY A 108 29.82 24.21 20.22
N VAL A 109 29.24 23.04 20.50
CA VAL A 109 29.69 22.05 21.46
C VAL A 109 30.38 20.95 20.64
N GLU A 110 31.70 21.07 20.55
CA GLU A 110 32.60 19.97 20.19
C GLU A 110 32.49 18.88 21.26
N ASP A 111 31.46 18.03 21.19
CA ASP A 111 31.50 16.64 21.62
C ASP A 111 30.12 15.99 21.44
N SER A 112 30.08 14.88 20.70
CA SER A 112 28.96 13.92 20.57
C SER A 112 27.77 14.24 19.64
N SER A 113 27.88 15.17 18.68
CA SER A 113 26.89 15.28 17.59
C SER A 113 27.13 14.20 16.51
N PRO A 114 26.06 13.59 15.93
CA PRO A 114 26.20 12.64 14.83
C PRO A 114 26.85 13.34 13.62
N PRO A 115 27.54 12.58 12.74
CA PRO A 115 28.05 13.16 11.51
C PRO A 115 26.89 13.83 10.77
N ASN A 116 27.11 15.09 10.37
CA ASN A 116 26.15 16.05 9.77
C ASN A 116 25.12 15.43 8.79
N GLY A 117 25.51 14.36 8.10
CA GLY A 117 24.65 13.57 7.21
C GLY A 117 23.51 12.77 7.84
N VAL A 118 23.73 12.17 9.02
CA VAL A 118 22.77 11.25 9.63
C VAL A 118 21.54 12.00 10.14
N GLU A 119 21.73 13.18 10.73
CA GLU A 119 20.60 14.01 11.17
C GLU A 119 19.75 14.46 9.98
N LYS A 120 20.39 14.86 8.87
CA LYS A 120 19.70 15.18 7.60
C LYS A 120 18.79 14.03 7.15
N LEU A 121 19.24 12.78 7.30
CA LEU A 121 18.45 11.59 6.95
C LEU A 121 17.28 11.35 7.91
N TYR A 122 17.44 11.57 9.21
CA TYR A 122 16.31 11.52 10.16
C TYR A 122 15.23 12.56 9.81
N ARG A 123 15.64 13.78 9.44
CA ARG A 123 14.72 14.83 9.01
C ARG A 123 13.98 14.45 7.72
N ALA A 124 14.68 13.84 6.78
CA ALA A 124 14.05 13.30 5.58
C ALA A 124 13.04 12.19 5.89
N VAL A 125 13.36 11.24 6.77
CA VAL A 125 12.42 10.20 7.22
C VAL A 125 11.18 10.82 7.87
N LEU A 126 11.35 11.85 8.70
CA LEU A 126 10.22 12.55 9.31
C LEU A 126 9.32 13.21 8.26
N LEU A 127 9.90 13.91 7.29
CA LEU A 127 9.17 14.52 6.18
C LEU A 127 8.40 13.48 5.35
N MET A 128 9.04 12.34 5.06
CA MET A 128 8.38 11.21 4.39
C MET A 128 7.21 10.69 5.22
N ALA A 129 7.37 10.47 6.52
CA ALA A 129 6.31 9.97 7.39
C ALA A 129 5.10 10.93 7.44
N VAL A 130 5.34 12.25 7.54
CA VAL A 130 4.28 13.27 7.50
C VAL A 130 3.58 13.29 6.14
N ALA A 131 4.33 13.18 5.04
CA ALA A 131 3.75 13.11 3.69
C ALA A 131 2.92 11.84 3.49
N VAL A 132 3.40 10.69 3.97
CA VAL A 132 2.67 9.42 3.94
C VAL A 132 1.40 9.50 4.78
N ALA A 133 1.43 10.12 5.96
CA ALA A 133 0.22 10.36 6.74
C ALA A 133 -0.83 11.19 5.97
N ALA A 134 -0.42 12.23 5.24
CA ALA A 134 -1.33 13.01 4.40
C ALA A 134 -1.90 12.16 3.24
N LEU A 135 -1.05 11.37 2.56
CA LEU A 135 -1.46 10.48 1.47
C LEU A 135 -2.47 9.42 1.94
N LEU A 136 -2.18 8.77 3.07
CA LEU A 136 -3.04 7.74 3.65
C LEU A 136 -4.33 8.33 4.20
N GLY A 137 -4.28 9.51 4.82
CA GLY A 137 -5.47 10.25 5.24
C GLY A 137 -6.40 10.56 4.08
N PHE A 138 -5.86 11.10 2.98
CA PHE A 138 -6.64 11.34 1.76
C PHE A 138 -7.26 10.06 1.20
N THR A 139 -6.46 9.00 1.13
CA THR A 139 -6.88 7.68 0.61
C THR A 139 -8.02 7.11 1.46
N GLN A 140 -7.91 7.18 2.78
CA GLN A 140 -8.95 6.73 3.69
C GLN A 140 -10.24 7.52 3.51
N CYS A 141 -10.13 8.85 3.42
CA CYS A 141 -11.29 9.74 3.28
C CYS A 141 -12.03 9.56 1.94
N ASN A 142 -11.32 9.27 0.85
CA ASN A 142 -11.88 9.32 -0.51
C ASN A 142 -12.05 7.97 -1.19
N ILE A 143 -11.30 6.94 -0.78
CA ILE A 143 -11.20 5.70 -1.56
C ILE A 143 -11.60 4.47 -0.74
N THR A 144 -11.08 4.31 0.47
CA THR A 144 -11.30 3.08 1.25
C THR A 144 -12.39 3.20 2.31
N GLY A 145 -12.63 4.41 2.83
CA GLY A 145 -13.51 4.62 3.98
C GLY A 145 -12.93 4.12 5.32
N PRO A 146 -13.65 4.33 6.44
CA PRO A 146 -14.87 5.14 6.57
C PRO A 146 -14.60 6.63 6.33
N ILE A 147 -15.64 7.42 6.03
CA ILE A 147 -15.49 8.87 5.79
C ILE A 147 -15.09 9.54 7.11
N VAL A 148 -13.78 9.71 7.32
CA VAL A 148 -13.23 10.49 8.42
C VAL A 148 -13.24 11.95 8.00
N LYS A 149 -13.80 12.83 8.84
CA LYS A 149 -13.72 14.28 8.63
C LYS A 149 -12.27 14.73 8.82
N LEU A 150 -11.53 14.80 7.72
CA LEU A 150 -10.25 15.48 7.69
C LEU A 150 -10.48 16.98 7.86
N PRO A 151 -9.57 17.70 8.55
CA PRO A 151 -9.48 19.15 8.45
C PRO A 151 -9.40 19.61 6.99
N PRO A 152 -9.90 20.81 6.65
CA PRO A 152 -9.94 21.29 5.26
C PRO A 152 -8.53 21.49 4.67
N MET A 153 -7.50 21.61 5.51
CA MET A 153 -6.11 21.65 5.08
C MET A 153 -5.25 20.74 5.98
N PRO A 154 -4.21 20.08 5.43
CA PRO A 154 -3.35 19.15 6.18
C PRO A 154 -2.73 19.75 7.45
N LEU A 155 -2.46 21.06 7.45
CA LEU A 155 -1.81 21.78 8.55
C LEU A 155 -2.75 22.71 9.32
N GLY A 156 -4.06 22.53 9.20
CA GLY A 156 -5.04 23.50 9.73
C GLY A 156 -4.90 23.75 11.23
N ALA A 157 -4.62 22.71 12.01
CA ALA A 157 -4.38 22.83 13.45
C ALA A 157 -3.09 23.61 13.80
N ILE A 158 -2.10 23.63 12.90
CA ILE A 158 -0.82 24.32 13.08
C ILE A 158 -0.97 25.78 12.65
N VAL A 159 -1.66 26.00 11.53
CA VAL A 159 -1.79 27.29 10.86
C VAL A 159 -2.81 28.20 11.55
N PHE A 160 -3.95 27.64 11.97
CA PHE A 160 -5.05 28.42 12.56
C PHE A 160 -5.19 28.27 14.08
N GLY A 161 -4.43 27.37 14.70
CA GLY A 161 -4.54 27.05 16.12
C GLY A 161 -5.79 26.22 16.46
N GLU A 162 -5.88 25.78 17.71
CA GLU A 162 -7.06 25.07 18.22
C GLU A 162 -8.22 26.06 18.42
N GLY A 163 -9.30 25.90 17.65
CA GLY A 163 -10.55 26.65 17.84
C GLY A 163 -10.87 27.71 16.78
N ALA A 164 -10.07 27.86 15.73
CA ALA A 164 -10.49 28.65 14.57
C ALA A 164 -11.65 27.94 13.83
N SER A 165 -12.70 28.71 13.50
CA SER A 165 -13.76 28.23 12.63
C SER A 165 -13.17 27.91 11.26
N SER A 166 -12.99 26.62 11.02
CA SER A 166 -12.81 26.02 9.69
C SER A 166 -14.10 26.22 8.88
N ASP A 167 -14.49 27.47 8.63
CA ASP A 167 -15.21 27.75 7.40
C ASP A 167 -14.25 27.24 6.33
N GLY A 168 -14.58 26.09 5.73
CA GLY A 168 -13.68 25.38 4.83
C GLY A 168 -13.11 26.39 3.84
N LEU A 169 -11.87 26.22 3.40
CA LEU A 169 -11.23 27.11 2.43
C LEU A 169 -11.63 26.62 1.02
N PRO A 170 -12.85 26.90 0.48
CA PRO A 170 -13.27 26.38 -0.81
C PRO A 170 -12.36 26.86 -1.93
N GLU A 171 -11.81 28.08 -1.86
CA GLU A 171 -10.94 28.57 -2.93
C GLU A 171 -9.63 27.80 -2.99
N TRP A 172 -9.10 27.39 -1.83
CA TRP A 172 -7.91 26.54 -1.75
C TRP A 172 -8.18 25.13 -2.29
N GLU A 173 -9.36 24.59 -2.03
CA GLU A 173 -9.76 23.30 -2.59
C GLU A 173 -9.96 23.37 -4.11
N VAL A 174 -10.56 24.45 -4.61
CA VAL A 174 -10.68 24.73 -6.05
C VAL A 174 -9.31 24.93 -6.69
N TRP A 175 -8.38 25.60 -6.01
CA TRP A 175 -6.99 25.71 -6.46
C TRP A 175 -6.32 24.33 -6.56
N ALA A 176 -6.43 23.49 -5.52
CA ALA A 176 -5.85 22.15 -5.52
C ALA A 176 -6.45 21.27 -6.62
N GLN A 177 -7.76 21.41 -6.88
CA GLN A 177 -8.41 20.77 -8.02
C GLN A 177 -7.78 21.19 -9.36
N LYS A 178 -7.62 22.51 -9.60
CA LYS A 178 -6.99 23.03 -10.82
C LYS A 178 -5.55 22.54 -10.96
N GLU A 179 -4.80 22.53 -9.87
CA GLU A 179 -3.42 22.06 -9.84
C GLU A 179 -3.31 20.58 -10.24
N LEU A 180 -4.19 19.73 -9.72
CA LEU A 180 -4.21 18.31 -10.09
C LEU A 180 -4.67 18.08 -11.53
N MET A 181 -5.60 18.89 -12.04
CA MET A 181 -6.11 18.83 -13.42
C MET A 181 -5.15 19.45 -14.45
N SER A 182 -4.17 20.25 -14.02
CA SER A 182 -3.18 20.93 -14.88
C SER A 182 -2.39 19.96 -15.78
N VAL A 183 -2.33 18.68 -15.40
CA VAL A 183 -1.68 17.61 -16.16
C VAL A 183 -2.51 17.08 -17.33
N GLY A 184 -3.65 17.71 -17.63
CA GLY A 184 -4.36 17.59 -18.90
C GLY A 184 -5.65 16.78 -18.88
N SER A 185 -6.28 16.57 -17.73
CA SER A 185 -7.55 15.86 -17.63
C SER A 185 -8.38 16.31 -16.43
N ASP A 186 -9.70 16.16 -16.54
CA ASP A 186 -10.63 16.45 -15.46
C ASP A 186 -10.62 15.36 -14.37
N LEU A 187 -11.21 15.63 -13.20
CA LEU A 187 -11.37 14.62 -12.16
C LEU A 187 -12.52 13.66 -12.50
N ARG A 188 -12.32 12.35 -12.28
CA ARG A 188 -13.35 11.31 -12.47
C ARG A 188 -14.57 11.47 -11.57
N ALA A 189 -14.37 12.05 -10.39
CA ALA A 189 -15.38 12.12 -9.35
C ALA A 189 -15.17 13.34 -8.46
N LYS A 190 -16.14 13.58 -7.57
CA LYS A 190 -16.02 14.59 -6.53
C LYS A 190 -15.20 14.04 -5.37
N PHE A 191 -13.95 14.45 -5.30
CA PHE A 191 -13.05 14.17 -4.18
C PHE A 191 -13.05 15.33 -3.19
N LEU A 192 -12.73 15.04 -1.94
CA LEU A 192 -12.61 16.01 -0.85
C LEU A 192 -11.15 16.07 -0.38
N ASN A 193 -10.72 17.25 0.06
CA ASN A 193 -9.42 17.50 0.66
C ASN A 193 -8.26 17.18 -0.31
N LEU A 194 -8.40 17.53 -1.59
CA LEU A 194 -7.40 17.37 -2.65
C LEU A 194 -6.05 18.01 -2.30
N GLN A 195 -6.08 19.06 -1.48
CA GLN A 195 -4.92 19.69 -0.86
C GLN A 195 -3.95 18.70 -0.19
N TYR A 196 -4.43 17.57 0.33
CA TYR A 196 -3.59 16.54 0.95
C TYR A 196 -2.67 15.84 -0.05
N ILE A 197 -3.15 15.62 -1.28
CA ILE A 197 -2.32 15.03 -2.36
C ILE A 197 -1.25 16.02 -2.79
N THR A 198 -1.63 17.28 -3.02
CA THR A 198 -0.67 18.34 -3.39
C THR A 198 0.39 18.53 -2.31
N PHE A 199 -0.02 18.58 -1.04
CA PHE A 199 0.87 18.69 0.10
C PHE A 199 1.87 17.52 0.18
N ALA A 200 1.37 16.28 0.15
CA ALA A 200 2.23 15.10 0.20
C ALA A 200 3.22 15.04 -0.97
N LYS A 201 2.77 15.45 -2.18
CA LYS A 201 3.61 15.51 -3.38
C LYS A 201 4.76 16.47 -3.20
N ILE A 202 4.48 17.69 -2.73
CA ILE A 202 5.50 18.73 -2.50
C ILE A 202 6.52 18.25 -1.46
N LEU A 203 6.07 17.70 -0.33
CA LEU A 203 6.96 17.21 0.71
C LEU A 203 7.91 16.13 0.17
N LEU A 204 7.39 15.12 -0.51
CA LEU A 204 8.21 14.02 -1.03
C LEU A 204 9.15 14.48 -2.15
N MET A 205 8.66 15.24 -3.12
CA MET A 205 9.46 15.75 -4.25
C MET A 205 10.60 16.62 -3.73
N ARG A 206 10.28 17.62 -2.91
CA ARG A 206 11.30 18.56 -2.41
C ARG A 206 12.32 17.88 -1.52
N THR A 207 11.89 16.92 -0.69
CA THR A 207 12.80 16.11 0.13
C THR A 207 13.76 15.31 -0.75
N LYS A 208 13.25 14.66 -1.80
CA LYS A 208 14.07 13.87 -2.74
C LYS A 208 15.11 14.75 -3.43
N ASP A 209 14.71 15.90 -3.97
CA ASP A 209 15.63 16.82 -4.67
C ASP A 209 16.80 17.23 -3.76
N LEU A 210 16.51 17.61 -2.51
CA LEU A 210 17.52 18.04 -1.53
C LEU A 210 18.44 16.91 -1.04
N LEU A 211 17.97 15.66 -1.11
CA LEU A 211 18.81 14.48 -0.86
C LEU A 211 19.73 14.20 -2.06
N SER A 212 19.24 14.39 -3.29
CA SER A 212 20.01 14.19 -4.52
C SER A 212 21.07 15.26 -4.78
N GLU A 213 20.89 16.48 -4.26
CA GLU A 213 21.88 17.57 -4.33
C GLU A 213 23.14 17.32 -3.47
N GLY A 214 23.09 16.38 -2.51
CA GLY A 214 24.21 16.07 -1.61
C GLY A 214 25.08 14.91 -2.12
N ASN A 215 26.36 15.16 -2.39
CA ASN A 215 27.22 14.20 -3.11
C ASN A 215 27.77 13.01 -2.30
N ASP A 216 27.62 12.92 -0.97
CA ASP A 216 28.54 12.09 -0.16
C ASP A 216 27.91 11.10 0.85
N LEU A 217 26.58 11.01 0.94
CA LEU A 217 25.93 10.00 1.81
C LEU A 217 24.99 9.16 0.97
N GLY A 218 25.27 7.86 0.89
CA GLY A 218 24.31 6.90 0.35
C GLY A 218 22.94 7.13 1.01
N ALA A 219 21.86 7.04 0.23
CA ALA A 219 20.48 7.36 0.63
C ALA A 219 19.89 6.40 1.69
N ASP A 220 20.65 6.08 2.73
CA ASP A 220 20.27 5.22 3.83
C ASP A 220 19.21 5.92 4.69
N GLY A 221 18.10 5.24 4.95
CA GLY A 221 16.87 5.78 5.51
C GLY A 221 15.89 6.39 4.49
N ALA A 222 16.25 6.57 3.22
CA ALA A 222 15.40 7.26 2.24
C ALA A 222 15.28 6.55 0.88
N ARG A 223 15.60 5.26 0.80
CA ARG A 223 15.55 4.49 -0.47
C ARG A 223 14.12 4.25 -0.98
N SER A 224 13.14 4.32 -0.09
CA SER A 224 11.71 4.14 -0.38
C SER A 224 11.02 5.40 -0.89
N ILE A 225 11.68 6.56 -0.88
CA ILE A 225 11.06 7.84 -1.25
C ILE A 225 10.50 7.82 -2.68
N SER A 226 11.24 7.25 -3.63
CA SER A 226 10.80 7.11 -5.02
C SER A 226 9.60 6.18 -5.14
N TRP A 227 9.52 5.14 -4.31
CA TRP A 227 8.37 4.24 -4.33
C TRP A 227 7.12 4.93 -3.75
N TRP A 228 7.27 5.72 -2.67
CA TRP A 228 6.18 6.55 -2.15
C TRP A 228 5.71 7.62 -3.16
N LEU A 229 6.63 8.24 -3.89
CA LEU A 229 6.29 9.14 -4.99
C LEU A 229 5.52 8.41 -6.09
N ALA A 230 5.95 7.21 -6.48
CA ALA A 230 5.22 6.40 -7.46
C ALA A 230 3.81 6.07 -6.98
N ARG A 231 3.64 5.67 -5.70
CA ARG A 231 2.32 5.43 -5.08
C ARG A 231 1.42 6.66 -5.13
N LEU A 232 1.95 7.82 -4.79
CA LEU A 232 1.22 9.09 -4.83
C LEU A 232 0.78 9.42 -6.27
N LEU A 233 1.67 9.28 -7.25
CA LEU A 233 1.36 9.59 -8.65
C LEU A 233 0.37 8.59 -9.25
N ILE A 234 0.40 7.31 -8.86
CA ILE A 234 -0.62 6.34 -9.25
C ILE A 234 -1.99 6.76 -8.67
N ILE A 235 -2.04 7.20 -7.42
CA ILE A 235 -3.27 7.73 -6.81
C ILE A 235 -3.74 8.96 -7.59
N GLN A 236 -2.85 9.93 -7.88
CA GLN A 236 -3.17 11.10 -8.69
C GLN A 236 -3.73 10.69 -10.08
N GLN A 237 -3.12 9.73 -10.76
CA GLN A 237 -3.60 9.21 -12.05
C GLN A 237 -4.99 8.55 -11.92
N LYS A 238 -5.32 7.92 -10.79
CA LYS A 238 -6.67 7.37 -10.57
C LYS A 238 -7.73 8.46 -10.34
N LEU A 239 -7.34 9.65 -9.86
CA LEU A 239 -8.26 10.78 -9.70
C LEU A 239 -8.69 11.40 -11.03
N LEU A 240 -7.81 11.37 -12.04
CA LEU A 240 -8.03 11.96 -13.37
C LEU A 240 -8.82 11.04 -14.29
N ASP A 241 -9.67 11.58 -15.16
CA ASP A 241 -10.50 10.80 -16.09
C ASP A 241 -9.68 10.08 -17.16
N ASP A 242 -8.74 10.82 -17.76
CA ASP A 242 -7.81 10.33 -18.77
C ASP A 242 -6.40 10.08 -18.22
N ARG A 243 -5.63 9.33 -19.00
CA ARG A 243 -4.22 9.06 -18.74
C ARG A 243 -3.39 10.29 -19.04
N SER A 244 -2.58 10.73 -18.08
CA SER A 244 -1.65 11.84 -18.25
C SER A 244 -0.26 11.33 -18.62
N SER A 245 0.28 11.79 -19.76
CA SER A 245 1.63 11.43 -20.18
C SER A 245 2.71 12.01 -19.26
N SER A 246 2.52 13.21 -18.71
CA SER A 246 3.48 13.82 -17.78
C SER A 246 3.54 13.06 -16.45
N LEU A 247 2.40 12.55 -15.96
CA LEU A 247 2.41 11.64 -14.80
C LEU A 247 3.09 10.32 -15.14
N PHE A 248 2.88 9.79 -16.35
CA PHE A 248 3.53 8.57 -16.79
C PHE A 248 5.05 8.68 -16.83
N ASP A 249 5.57 9.78 -17.38
CA ASP A 249 7.02 10.01 -17.47
C ASP A 249 7.66 10.03 -16.07
N LEU A 250 7.05 10.74 -15.11
CA LEU A 250 7.50 10.75 -13.72
C LEU A 250 7.38 9.37 -13.06
N LEU A 251 6.29 8.65 -13.31
CA LEU A 251 6.08 7.29 -12.81
C LEU A 251 7.17 6.33 -13.31
N GLN A 252 7.58 6.42 -14.59
CA GLN A 252 8.68 5.62 -15.12
C GLN A 252 9.99 5.92 -14.39
N VAL A 253 10.32 7.20 -14.17
CA VAL A 253 11.52 7.62 -13.44
C VAL A 253 11.54 7.02 -12.04
N PHE A 254 10.50 7.27 -11.24
CA PHE A 254 10.49 6.82 -9.85
C PHE A 254 10.35 5.30 -9.70
N THR A 255 9.65 4.63 -10.62
CA THR A 255 9.58 3.16 -10.64
C THR A 255 10.95 2.57 -10.96
N HIS A 256 11.66 3.10 -11.95
CA HIS A 256 13.00 2.63 -12.30
C HIS A 256 14.01 2.82 -11.16
N GLU A 257 14.02 3.97 -10.50
CA GLU A 257 14.82 4.19 -9.29
C GLU A 257 14.47 3.18 -8.18
N SER A 258 13.17 2.93 -7.97
CA SER A 258 12.70 1.97 -6.97
C SER A 258 13.14 0.54 -7.30
N ILE A 259 13.16 0.14 -8.58
CA ILE A 259 13.71 -1.15 -9.03
C ILE A 259 15.18 -1.28 -8.61
N GLN A 260 15.98 -0.21 -8.68
CA GLN A 260 17.40 -0.26 -8.33
C GLN A 260 17.64 -0.54 -6.84
N HIS A 261 16.70 -0.21 -5.96
CA HIS A 261 16.85 -0.35 -4.51
C HIS A 261 16.01 -1.46 -3.88
N ILE A 262 14.81 -1.74 -4.42
CA ILE A 262 13.80 -2.62 -3.81
C ILE A 262 13.39 -3.75 -4.76
N GLY A 263 13.76 -3.69 -6.04
CA GLY A 263 13.31 -4.64 -7.07
C GLY A 263 13.90 -6.05 -7.04
N SER A 264 14.65 -6.45 -6.01
CA SER A 264 15.07 -7.86 -5.84
C SER A 264 15.34 -8.19 -4.38
N LEU A 265 15.22 -9.49 -4.04
CA LEU A 265 15.52 -9.99 -2.69
C LEU A 265 16.96 -9.66 -2.26
N GLU A 266 17.92 -9.74 -3.18
CA GLU A 266 19.32 -9.41 -2.91
C GLU A 266 19.49 -7.95 -2.46
N LYS A 267 18.80 -7.01 -3.13
CA LYS A 267 18.87 -5.57 -2.81
C LYS A 267 18.24 -5.27 -1.45
N ILE A 268 17.07 -5.85 -1.18
CA ILE A 268 16.38 -5.73 0.11
C ILE A 268 17.23 -6.30 1.25
N ARG A 269 17.76 -7.51 1.08
CA ARG A 269 18.63 -8.18 2.07
C ARG A 269 19.93 -7.42 2.28
N TYR A 270 20.52 -6.87 1.23
CA TYR A 270 21.71 -6.03 1.36
C TYR A 270 21.43 -4.77 2.19
N TYR A 271 20.26 -4.15 2.00
CA TYR A 271 19.94 -2.90 2.63
C TYR A 271 19.46 -3.03 4.07
N TRP A 272 18.39 -3.79 4.31
CA TRP A 272 17.82 -4.01 5.64
C TRP A 272 18.51 -5.11 6.44
N ALA A 273 19.30 -5.97 5.79
CA ALA A 273 20.10 -7.02 6.44
C ALA A 273 19.27 -7.84 7.43
N SER A 274 19.69 -7.89 8.70
CA SER A 274 19.00 -8.64 9.76
C SER A 274 17.73 -7.98 10.29
N LEU A 275 17.37 -6.77 9.82
CA LEU A 275 16.16 -6.07 10.24
C LEU A 275 14.88 -6.63 9.59
N ILE A 276 15.02 -7.42 8.52
CA ILE A 276 13.91 -7.92 7.73
C ILE A 276 13.89 -9.45 7.71
N SER A 277 12.71 -10.04 7.89
CA SER A 277 12.52 -11.47 7.71
C SER A 277 12.50 -11.85 6.24
N GLU A 278 12.80 -13.11 5.92
CA GLU A 278 12.71 -13.62 4.53
C GLU A 278 11.28 -13.52 3.96
N GLU A 279 10.27 -13.62 4.83
CA GLU A 279 8.87 -13.47 4.44
C GLU A 279 8.51 -12.01 4.14
N ASP A 280 8.87 -11.08 5.02
CA ASP A 280 8.65 -9.64 4.79
C ASP A 280 9.41 -9.17 3.55
N ALA A 281 10.65 -9.65 3.34
CA ALA A 281 11.43 -9.32 2.15
C ALA A 281 10.74 -9.79 0.86
N SER A 282 10.25 -11.02 0.85
CA SER A 282 9.43 -11.56 -0.25
C SER A 282 8.17 -10.74 -0.46
N ALA A 283 7.47 -10.37 0.62
CA ALA A 283 6.26 -9.57 0.55
C ALA A 283 6.50 -8.18 -0.05
N ILE A 284 7.56 -7.48 0.38
CA ILE A 284 7.93 -6.15 -0.13
C ILE A 284 8.25 -6.21 -1.63
N VAL A 285 9.13 -7.11 -2.06
CA VAL A 285 9.51 -7.23 -3.49
C VAL A 285 8.29 -7.59 -4.33
N SER A 286 7.46 -8.52 -3.87
CA SER A 286 6.25 -8.94 -4.59
C SER A 286 5.28 -7.77 -4.74
N MET A 287 5.03 -7.03 -3.67
CA MET A 287 4.13 -5.88 -3.67
C MET A 287 4.64 -4.74 -4.54
N PHE A 288 5.94 -4.46 -4.49
CA PHE A 288 6.57 -3.49 -5.38
C PHE A 288 6.32 -3.83 -6.86
N HIS A 289 6.57 -5.09 -7.24
CA HIS A 289 6.31 -5.53 -8.60
C HIS A 289 4.82 -5.53 -8.97
N LEU A 290 3.92 -5.86 -8.05
CA LEU A 290 2.49 -5.74 -8.31
C LEU A 290 2.08 -4.30 -8.61
N GLU A 291 2.54 -3.34 -7.80
CA GLU A 291 2.26 -1.91 -8.01
C GLU A 291 2.85 -1.40 -9.34
N ALA A 292 4.09 -1.78 -9.67
CA ALA A 292 4.72 -1.46 -10.95
C ALA A 292 3.95 -2.07 -12.15
N GLY A 293 3.48 -3.31 -12.03
CA GLY A 293 2.69 -3.97 -13.06
C GLY A 293 1.32 -3.30 -13.26
N ILE A 294 0.64 -2.93 -12.18
CA ILE A 294 -0.64 -2.20 -12.22
C ILE A 294 -0.44 -0.81 -12.86
N MET A 295 0.67 -0.13 -12.55
CA MET A 295 1.02 1.13 -13.19
C MET A 295 1.16 0.94 -14.70
N GLU A 296 1.98 -0.01 -15.19
CA GLU A 296 2.13 -0.27 -16.63
C GLU A 296 0.79 -0.59 -17.30
N LEU A 297 -0.04 -1.41 -16.64
CA LEU A 297 -1.35 -1.80 -17.15
C LEU A 297 -2.32 -0.62 -17.20
N THR A 298 -2.24 0.28 -16.23
CA THR A 298 -3.04 1.53 -16.20
C THR A 298 -2.78 2.35 -17.45
N TYR A 299 -1.58 2.31 -18.03
CA TYR A 299 -1.22 2.98 -19.28
C TYR A 299 -1.30 2.09 -20.53
N GLY A 300 -1.88 0.89 -20.42
CA GLY A 300 -2.10 -0.03 -21.54
C GLY A 300 -0.86 -0.82 -21.97
N ARG A 301 0.23 -0.80 -21.19
CA ARG A 301 1.47 -1.54 -21.48
C ARG A 301 1.39 -2.97 -20.93
N VAL A 302 0.58 -3.79 -21.61
CA VAL A 302 0.27 -5.17 -21.18
C VAL A 302 1.54 -6.03 -21.05
N ASP A 303 2.47 -5.95 -22.00
CA ASP A 303 3.70 -6.76 -21.95
C ASP A 303 4.63 -6.36 -20.80
N ALA A 304 4.78 -5.06 -20.52
CA ALA A 304 5.57 -4.58 -19.40
C ALA A 304 4.93 -4.97 -18.06
N SER A 305 3.60 -4.85 -17.96
CA SER A 305 2.86 -5.28 -16.75
C SER A 305 3.06 -6.76 -16.45
N ARG A 306 3.14 -7.59 -17.49
CA ARG A 306 3.32 -9.04 -17.38
C ARG A 306 4.66 -9.40 -16.74
N VAL A 307 5.74 -8.75 -17.17
CA VAL A 307 7.08 -9.00 -16.60
C VAL A 307 7.08 -8.74 -15.10
N HIS A 308 6.40 -7.69 -14.66
CA HIS A 308 6.27 -7.37 -13.25
C HIS A 308 5.39 -8.39 -12.49
N PHE A 309 4.25 -8.79 -13.04
CA PHE A 309 3.40 -9.81 -12.40
C PHE A 309 4.08 -11.18 -12.32
N GLU A 310 4.84 -11.58 -13.33
CA GLU A 310 5.67 -12.80 -13.31
C GLU A 310 6.76 -12.70 -12.23
N SER A 311 7.40 -11.54 -12.08
CA SER A 311 8.40 -11.30 -11.03
C SER A 311 7.80 -11.34 -9.62
N ALA A 312 6.60 -10.78 -9.44
CA ALA A 312 5.87 -10.84 -8.18
C ALA A 312 5.47 -12.28 -7.83
N ALA A 313 4.95 -13.03 -8.79
CA ALA A 313 4.57 -14.43 -8.60
C ALA A 313 5.78 -15.28 -8.19
N ALA A 314 6.89 -15.16 -8.93
CA ALA A 314 8.14 -15.88 -8.62
C ALA A 314 8.67 -15.54 -7.21
N THR A 315 8.52 -14.29 -6.78
CA THR A 315 9.02 -13.87 -5.46
C THR A 315 8.11 -14.28 -4.30
N SER A 316 6.80 -14.40 -4.53
CA SER A 316 5.81 -14.82 -3.53
C SER A 316 5.92 -16.28 -3.08
N ARG A 317 6.94 -17.01 -3.57
CA ARG A 317 7.33 -18.39 -3.24
C ARG A 317 6.27 -19.46 -3.50
N HIS A 318 5.14 -19.16 -4.12
CA HIS A 318 4.10 -20.13 -4.42
C HIS A 318 3.72 -20.06 -5.90
N ASN A 319 3.95 -21.17 -6.61
CA ASN A 319 3.62 -21.33 -8.01
C ASN A 319 2.11 -21.57 -8.16
N PHE A 320 1.34 -20.48 -8.06
CA PHE A 320 -0.07 -20.50 -8.44
C PHE A 320 -0.19 -20.19 -9.93
N SER A 321 -0.80 -21.10 -10.67
CA SER A 321 -1.13 -20.92 -12.09
C SER A 321 -2.64 -21.02 -12.29
N LEU A 322 -3.20 -20.13 -13.11
CA LEU A 322 -4.61 -20.19 -13.52
C LEU A 322 -4.72 -21.09 -14.76
N SER A 323 -5.47 -22.18 -14.64
CA SER A 323 -5.79 -23.13 -15.71
C SER A 323 -7.28 -23.08 -16.05
N GLY A 324 -7.69 -23.44 -17.26
CA GLY A 324 -9.10 -23.45 -17.66
C GLY A 324 -9.75 -24.81 -17.51
N ALA A 325 -10.99 -24.87 -17.00
CA ALA A 325 -11.81 -26.08 -16.93
C ALA A 325 -13.31 -25.79 -17.10
N LEU A 326 -14.11 -26.82 -17.37
CA LEU A 326 -15.58 -26.71 -17.44
C LEU A 326 -16.18 -27.00 -16.06
N GLY A 327 -17.12 -26.16 -15.63
CA GLY A 327 -17.84 -26.39 -14.38
C GLY A 327 -19.03 -25.47 -14.14
N PHE A 328 -19.60 -25.57 -12.95
CA PHE A 328 -20.73 -24.77 -12.49
C PHE A 328 -20.21 -23.65 -11.59
N ARG A 329 -20.62 -22.41 -11.91
CA ARG A 329 -20.22 -21.19 -11.18
C ARG A 329 -21.34 -20.64 -10.28
N THR A 330 -22.60 -21.04 -10.48
CA THR A 330 -23.73 -20.66 -9.60
C THR A 330 -24.60 -21.86 -9.23
N LEU A 331 -25.34 -21.75 -8.13
CA LEU A 331 -26.21 -22.81 -7.61
C LEU A 331 -27.29 -23.28 -8.61
N HIS A 332 -27.77 -22.38 -9.46
CA HIS A 332 -28.90 -22.61 -10.38
C HIS A 332 -28.48 -22.79 -11.84
N GLN A 333 -27.17 -22.89 -12.13
CA GLN A 333 -26.69 -23.04 -13.50
C GLN A 333 -26.97 -24.46 -14.04
N ALA A 334 -27.71 -24.53 -15.15
CA ALA A 334 -28.09 -25.82 -15.76
C ALA A 334 -26.99 -26.46 -16.62
N GLU A 335 -26.14 -25.67 -17.27
CA GLU A 335 -25.10 -26.14 -18.18
C GLU A 335 -23.70 -25.77 -17.69
N PRO A 336 -22.70 -26.68 -17.75
CA PRO A 336 -21.34 -26.35 -17.37
C PRO A 336 -20.73 -25.32 -18.33
N LYS A 337 -20.03 -24.33 -17.79
CA LYS A 337 -19.35 -23.28 -18.56
C LYS A 337 -17.86 -23.28 -18.29
N ALA A 338 -17.09 -22.72 -19.21
CA ALA A 338 -15.66 -22.51 -19.01
C ALA A 338 -15.48 -21.57 -17.81
N GLN A 339 -14.51 -21.89 -16.96
CA GLN A 339 -14.07 -21.09 -15.83
C GLN A 339 -12.59 -21.39 -15.55
N LEU A 340 -11.89 -20.44 -14.94
CA LEU A 340 -10.51 -20.68 -14.54
C LEU A 340 -10.47 -21.49 -13.24
N PHE A 341 -9.31 -22.07 -12.93
CA PHE A 341 -8.98 -22.73 -11.68
C PHE A 341 -7.52 -22.63 -11.31
N LEU A 342 -7.28 -22.48 -10.01
CA LEU A 342 -5.94 -22.32 -9.49
C LEU A 342 -5.29 -23.69 -9.33
N VAL A 343 -4.21 -23.90 -10.05
CA VAL A 343 -3.30 -25.02 -9.86
C VAL A 343 -2.16 -24.51 -9.00
N GLY A 344 -2.10 -24.96 -7.75
CA GLY A 344 -0.94 -24.76 -6.89
C GLY A 344 0.07 -25.89 -7.09
N SER A 345 1.33 -25.56 -7.35
CA SER A 345 2.41 -26.55 -7.17
C SER A 345 2.64 -26.74 -5.68
N ALA A 346 2.42 -27.94 -5.16
CA ALA A 346 3.01 -28.32 -3.89
C ALA A 346 4.51 -28.48 -4.14
N ASP A 347 5.29 -27.43 -3.85
CA ASP A 347 6.73 -27.61 -3.72
C ASP A 347 6.95 -28.59 -2.57
N GLY A 348 7.42 -29.78 -2.91
CA GLY A 348 7.70 -30.84 -1.95
C GLY A 348 8.95 -30.49 -1.16
N ASP A 349 8.80 -29.71 -0.09
CA ASP A 349 9.71 -29.71 1.05
C ASP A 349 9.04 -29.06 2.27
N ASP A 350 8.25 -29.85 3.00
CA ASP A 350 8.23 -29.93 4.47
C ASP A 350 7.03 -30.78 4.92
N CYS A 351 7.19 -32.09 4.78
CA CYS A 351 6.53 -33.03 5.70
C CYS A 351 7.24 -32.96 7.05
N SER A 352 7.04 -31.89 7.80
CA SER A 352 7.32 -31.87 9.25
C SER A 352 6.12 -31.24 9.98
N ALA A 353 5.03 -31.99 9.98
CA ALA A 353 3.91 -31.76 10.89
C ALA A 353 4.40 -31.87 12.34
N SER A 354 4.75 -30.74 12.96
CA SER A 354 4.61 -30.58 14.40
C SER A 354 3.15 -30.24 14.67
N LEU A 355 2.31 -31.29 14.65
CA LEU A 355 1.04 -31.26 15.35
C LEU A 355 1.37 -31.24 16.85
N GLY A 356 1.36 -30.04 17.42
CA GLY A 356 1.43 -29.83 18.86
C GLY A 356 0.30 -30.58 19.55
N ASN A 357 0.68 -31.69 20.18
CA ASN A 357 -0.10 -32.50 21.08
C ASN A 357 -0.47 -31.66 22.31
N ASP A 358 -1.75 -31.32 22.47
CA ASP A 358 -2.33 -30.99 23.78
C ASP A 358 -3.80 -31.41 23.82
N PHE A 359 -4.01 -32.74 23.82
CA PHE A 359 -5.24 -33.34 24.31
C PHE A 359 -4.94 -34.10 25.61
N GLN A 360 -5.01 -33.38 26.73
CA GLN A 360 -5.16 -34.02 28.04
C GLN A 360 -6.61 -34.46 28.23
N ASN A 361 -6.79 -35.78 28.18
CA ASN A 361 -7.78 -36.61 28.88
C ASN A 361 -8.94 -35.88 29.56
N LYS A 362 -10.16 -36.12 29.06
CA LYS A 362 -11.29 -36.52 29.93
C LYS A 362 -12.31 -37.35 29.15
N VAL A 363 -12.37 -38.63 29.51
CA VAL A 363 -13.40 -39.60 29.15
C VAL A 363 -14.73 -39.18 29.79
N SER A 364 -15.80 -39.03 29.00
CA SER A 364 -17.08 -39.67 29.30
C SER A 364 -18.10 -39.63 28.15
N THR A 365 -18.50 -40.85 27.76
CA THR A 365 -19.86 -41.34 27.43
C THR A 365 -20.79 -40.55 26.48
N ARG A 366 -20.92 -41.13 25.26
CA ARG A 366 -22.16 -41.52 24.54
C ARG A 366 -23.28 -40.46 24.38
N GLY A 367 -23.47 -40.02 23.13
CA GLY A 367 -24.71 -39.44 22.62
C GLY A 367 -24.57 -39.05 21.13
N GLU A 368 -25.34 -39.70 20.27
CA GLU A 368 -25.40 -39.47 18.82
C GLU A 368 -25.93 -38.07 18.48
N ASN A 369 -25.29 -37.41 17.49
CA ASN A 369 -25.85 -36.51 16.45
C ASN A 369 -24.82 -35.45 16.06
N GLY A 370 -23.98 -35.79 15.07
CA GLY A 370 -23.08 -34.84 14.42
C GLY A 370 -23.82 -34.01 13.37
N PHE A 371 -24.05 -32.73 13.66
CA PHE A 371 -24.27 -31.71 12.63
C PHE A 371 -22.92 -31.09 12.26
N PRO A 372 -22.50 -31.06 10.98
CA PRO A 372 -21.33 -30.30 10.58
C PRO A 372 -21.60 -28.80 10.76
N GLN A 373 -20.63 -28.11 11.37
CA GLN A 373 -20.65 -26.68 11.63
C GLN A 373 -20.89 -25.89 10.34
N ARG A 374 -21.90 -25.01 10.41
CA ARG A 374 -22.31 -24.07 9.37
C ARG A 374 -21.23 -22.97 9.22
N PRO A 375 -20.78 -22.62 8.00
CA PRO A 375 -19.93 -21.45 7.81
C PRO A 375 -20.68 -20.16 8.17
N SER A 376 -19.94 -19.16 8.65
CA SER A 376 -20.40 -17.85 9.15
C SER A 376 -21.55 -17.25 8.35
N GLU A 377 -22.62 -16.83 9.05
CA GLU A 377 -23.91 -16.36 8.53
C GLU A 377 -23.86 -15.04 7.71
N THR A 378 -22.68 -14.51 7.39
CA THR A 378 -22.53 -13.25 6.64
C THR A 378 -22.50 -13.41 5.12
N HIS A 379 -22.43 -14.63 4.58
CA HIS A 379 -22.36 -14.89 3.13
C HIS A 379 -23.63 -15.55 2.55
N GLU A 380 -24.78 -15.47 3.24
CA GLU A 380 -26.04 -16.08 2.79
C GLU A 380 -26.68 -15.40 1.54
N ALA A 381 -26.02 -14.41 0.90
CA ALA A 381 -26.59 -13.61 -0.20
C ALA A 381 -25.93 -13.81 -1.59
N SER A 382 -24.89 -14.64 -1.73
CA SER A 382 -24.20 -14.85 -3.03
C SER A 382 -24.59 -16.17 -3.67
N ASP A 383 -25.14 -16.12 -4.89
CA ASP A 383 -25.45 -17.31 -5.70
C ASP A 383 -24.20 -17.93 -6.36
N ILE A 384 -23.03 -17.30 -6.21
CA ILE A 384 -21.75 -17.72 -6.79
C ILE A 384 -21.10 -18.78 -5.91
N LEU A 385 -20.65 -19.87 -6.53
CA LEU A 385 -19.98 -20.96 -5.83
C LEU A 385 -18.53 -20.58 -5.51
N MET A 386 -18.22 -20.40 -4.21
CA MET A 386 -16.86 -20.15 -3.67
C MET A 386 -15.86 -21.24 -4.03
N THR A 387 -16.37 -22.47 -4.16
CA THR A 387 -15.63 -23.60 -4.70
C THR A 387 -16.34 -24.01 -5.98
N PRO A 388 -15.78 -23.72 -7.16
CA PRO A 388 -16.37 -24.11 -8.41
C PRO A 388 -16.50 -25.63 -8.48
N ARG A 389 -17.65 -26.15 -8.94
CA ARG A 389 -17.83 -27.59 -9.18
C ARG A 389 -17.39 -27.92 -10.59
N PHE A 390 -16.32 -28.70 -10.74
CA PHE A 390 -15.80 -29.08 -12.05
C PHE A 390 -16.39 -30.41 -12.54
N LEU A 391 -16.56 -30.54 -13.85
CA LEU A 391 -17.12 -31.75 -14.46
C LEU A 391 -16.23 -32.99 -14.28
N GLU A 392 -14.95 -32.80 -13.98
CA GLU A 392 -13.97 -33.87 -13.80
C GLU A 392 -14.05 -34.53 -12.40
N ASP A 393 -14.56 -33.82 -11.39
CA ASP A 393 -14.71 -34.36 -10.04
C ASP A 393 -15.82 -35.43 -9.98
N ASP A 394 -16.85 -35.31 -10.82
CA ASP A 394 -17.94 -36.31 -10.92
C ASP A 394 -17.47 -37.65 -11.49
N LYS A 395 -16.38 -37.68 -12.28
CA LYS A 395 -15.82 -38.92 -12.85
C LYS A 395 -14.78 -39.59 -11.95
N LYS A 396 -14.17 -38.85 -11.01
CA LYS A 396 -13.17 -39.38 -10.06
C LYS A 396 -13.78 -39.99 -8.80
N LEU A 397 -15.07 -39.75 -8.52
CA LEU A 397 -15.79 -40.36 -7.40
C LEU A 397 -15.94 -41.89 -7.52
N GLU A 398 -15.70 -42.49 -8.69
CA GLU A 398 -15.76 -43.94 -8.87
C GLU A 398 -14.40 -44.66 -8.96
N CYS A 399 -13.25 -43.96 -9.03
CA CYS A 399 -11.97 -44.68 -9.12
C CYS A 399 -10.74 -43.87 -8.68
N SER A 400 -10.09 -44.38 -7.63
CA SER A 400 -8.72 -44.12 -7.19
C SER A 400 -8.44 -42.90 -6.30
N ALA A 401 -8.15 -43.22 -5.05
CA ALA A 401 -7.47 -42.39 -4.07
C ALA A 401 -5.96 -42.32 -4.35
N GLN A 402 -5.50 -41.52 -5.31
CA GLN A 402 -4.09 -41.07 -5.34
C GLN A 402 -3.88 -39.89 -6.30
N GLY A 403 -3.38 -38.76 -5.76
CA GLY A 403 -2.35 -37.98 -6.45
C GLY A 403 -2.76 -36.78 -7.33
N ALA A 404 -3.75 -35.98 -6.94
CA ALA A 404 -3.81 -34.55 -7.28
C ALA A 404 -4.80 -33.91 -6.32
N GLN A 405 -4.33 -33.31 -5.23
CA GLN A 405 -5.23 -32.62 -4.33
C GLN A 405 -5.67 -31.32 -5.00
N ASN A 406 -6.87 -31.33 -5.57
CA ASN A 406 -7.60 -30.14 -6.02
C ASN A 406 -7.98 -29.33 -4.77
N HIS A 407 -7.04 -28.57 -4.22
CA HIS A 407 -7.33 -27.70 -3.09
C HIS A 407 -8.10 -26.48 -3.58
N SER A 408 -9.36 -26.36 -3.15
CA SER A 408 -10.15 -25.16 -3.38
C SER A 408 -9.51 -23.96 -2.67
N ILE A 409 -9.52 -22.78 -3.31
CA ILE A 409 -9.07 -21.51 -2.71
C ILE A 409 -9.84 -21.21 -1.41
N ALA A 410 -11.12 -21.59 -1.34
CA ALA A 410 -11.93 -21.42 -0.12
C ALA A 410 -11.41 -22.26 1.06
N SER A 411 -10.65 -23.33 0.79
CA SER A 411 -10.04 -24.19 1.80
C SER A 411 -8.58 -23.83 2.14
N MET A 412 -7.94 -22.97 1.34
CA MET A 412 -6.57 -22.51 1.55
C MET A 412 -6.56 -21.09 2.14
N GLN A 413 -5.95 -20.92 3.31
CA GLN A 413 -5.73 -19.58 3.87
C GLN A 413 -4.56 -18.92 3.13
N LEU A 414 -4.86 -18.06 2.15
CA LEU A 414 -3.84 -17.36 1.36
C LEU A 414 -3.30 -16.16 2.13
N LYS A 415 -1.98 -15.93 2.00
CA LYS A 415 -1.37 -14.69 2.50
C LYS A 415 -1.84 -13.50 1.64
N PRO A 416 -1.88 -12.27 2.18
CA PRO A 416 -2.37 -11.12 1.42
C PRO A 416 -1.60 -10.84 0.13
N THR A 417 -0.28 -11.10 0.12
CA THR A 417 0.54 -10.96 -1.09
C THR A 417 0.20 -12.00 -2.15
N GLN A 418 -0.21 -13.21 -1.75
CA GLN A 418 -0.64 -14.27 -2.66
C GLN A 418 -2.00 -13.94 -3.26
N GLN A 419 -2.93 -13.48 -2.44
CA GLN A 419 -4.22 -12.95 -2.90
C GLN A 419 -3.98 -11.84 -3.94
N ALA A 420 -3.04 -10.93 -3.66
CA ALA A 420 -2.67 -9.84 -4.54
C ALA A 420 -2.14 -10.31 -5.90
N VAL A 421 -1.23 -11.30 -5.90
CA VAL A 421 -0.69 -11.91 -7.12
C VAL A 421 -1.78 -12.56 -7.96
N ILE A 422 -2.68 -13.33 -7.33
CA ILE A 422 -3.77 -13.99 -8.04
C ILE A 422 -4.70 -12.97 -8.69
N LEU A 423 -5.07 -11.90 -7.97
CA LEU A 423 -5.90 -10.81 -8.51
C LEU A 423 -5.21 -10.07 -9.67
N ALA A 424 -3.89 -9.88 -9.60
CA ALA A 424 -3.13 -9.26 -10.70
C ALA A 424 -3.08 -10.16 -11.94
N GLN A 425 -2.89 -11.47 -11.76
CA GLN A 425 -2.97 -12.44 -12.86
C GLN A 425 -4.37 -12.45 -13.49
N CYS A 426 -5.40 -12.40 -12.64
CA CYS A 426 -6.77 -12.26 -13.08
C CYS A 426 -6.93 -11.01 -13.99
N LEU A 427 -6.54 -9.84 -13.49
CA LEU A 427 -6.61 -8.60 -14.25
C LEU A 427 -5.83 -8.65 -15.57
N SER A 428 -4.68 -9.31 -15.59
CA SER A 428 -3.86 -9.54 -16.79
C SER A 428 -4.58 -10.40 -17.84
N ILE A 429 -5.31 -11.44 -17.43
CA ILE A 429 -6.08 -12.29 -18.34
C ILE A 429 -7.22 -11.49 -18.98
N GLU A 430 -7.99 -10.76 -18.17
CA GLU A 430 -9.09 -9.92 -18.65
C GLU A 430 -8.64 -8.90 -19.70
N LYS A 431 -7.48 -8.27 -19.49
CA LYS A 431 -6.95 -7.25 -20.42
C LYS A 431 -6.35 -7.82 -21.70
N ARG A 432 -6.03 -9.11 -21.75
CA ARG A 432 -5.50 -9.78 -22.96
C ARG A 432 -6.59 -10.28 -23.89
N ALA A 433 -7.67 -10.78 -23.31
CA ALA A 433 -8.70 -11.43 -24.07
C ALA A 433 -9.61 -10.37 -24.73
N ARG A 434 -10.16 -10.68 -25.92
CA ARG A 434 -11.15 -9.79 -26.56
C ARG A 434 -12.33 -9.67 -25.61
N SER A 435 -12.79 -8.44 -25.36
CA SER A 435 -13.87 -8.12 -24.41
C SER A 435 -15.11 -8.97 -24.68
N ASP A 436 -15.21 -10.09 -23.97
CA ASP A 436 -16.39 -10.93 -23.91
C ASP A 436 -16.93 -10.79 -22.48
N GLU A 437 -18.19 -10.41 -22.35
CA GLU A 437 -18.87 -10.29 -21.05
C GLU A 437 -18.80 -11.61 -20.26
N LEU A 438 -18.63 -12.75 -20.93
CA LEU A 438 -18.47 -14.07 -20.34
C LEU A 438 -17.17 -14.25 -19.53
N GLN A 439 -16.06 -13.57 -19.88
CA GLN A 439 -14.76 -13.77 -19.22
C GLN A 439 -14.76 -13.30 -17.77
N ARG A 440 -15.50 -12.23 -17.46
CA ARG A 440 -15.68 -11.75 -16.09
C ARG A 440 -16.30 -12.84 -15.19
N TRP A 441 -17.17 -13.67 -15.74
CA TRP A 441 -17.79 -14.78 -15.04
C TRP A 441 -16.90 -16.02 -14.92
N GLU A 442 -15.84 -16.14 -15.74
CA GLU A 442 -14.84 -17.22 -15.61
C GLU A 442 -13.99 -17.05 -14.36
N MET A 443 -13.96 -15.83 -13.82
CA MET A 443 -13.06 -15.37 -12.76
C MET A 443 -13.81 -15.07 -11.44
N ALA A 444 -15.14 -14.95 -11.52
CA ALA A 444 -16.00 -14.57 -10.39
C ALA A 444 -15.81 -15.47 -9.14
N PRO A 445 -15.71 -16.81 -9.25
CA PRO A 445 -15.45 -17.66 -8.08
C PRO A 445 -14.13 -17.32 -7.35
N TYR A 446 -13.09 -16.87 -8.07
CA TYR A 446 -11.79 -16.50 -7.48
C TYR A 446 -11.88 -15.20 -6.70
N ILE A 447 -12.54 -14.20 -7.30
CA ILE A 447 -12.71 -12.88 -6.70
C ILE A 447 -13.51 -13.03 -5.41
N GLU A 448 -14.62 -13.79 -5.46
CA GLU A 448 -15.46 -14.05 -4.29
C GLU A 448 -14.68 -14.86 -3.22
N ALA A 449 -13.98 -15.93 -3.63
CA ALA A 449 -13.18 -16.74 -2.69
C ALA A 449 -12.11 -15.92 -1.98
N ILE A 450 -11.42 -15.01 -2.68
CA ILE A 450 -10.43 -14.11 -2.06
C ILE A 450 -11.12 -13.08 -1.16
N ASP A 451 -12.26 -12.54 -1.57
CA ASP A 451 -12.98 -11.54 -0.78
C ASP A 451 -13.53 -12.10 0.54
N SER A 452 -13.92 -13.39 0.54
CA SER A 452 -14.35 -14.09 1.75
C SER A 452 -13.24 -14.43 2.76
N GLN A 453 -11.97 -14.31 2.36
CA GLN A 453 -10.84 -14.50 3.26
C GLN A 453 -10.61 -13.26 4.13
N GLN A 454 -9.87 -13.43 5.23
CA GLN A 454 -9.50 -12.30 6.09
C GLN A 454 -8.84 -11.19 5.25
N SER A 455 -9.25 -9.96 5.53
CA SER A 455 -8.93 -8.80 4.70
C SER A 455 -7.43 -8.62 4.51
N SER A 456 -6.99 -8.60 3.25
CA SER A 456 -5.67 -8.10 2.87
C SER A 456 -5.48 -6.65 3.31
N PRO A 457 -4.23 -6.21 3.58
CA PRO A 457 -3.93 -4.82 3.92
C PRO A 457 -4.50 -3.87 2.87
N PHE A 458 -5.04 -2.74 3.33
CA PHE A 458 -5.80 -1.82 2.50
C PHE A 458 -5.05 -1.33 1.25
N MET A 459 -3.72 -1.20 1.31
CA MET A 459 -2.92 -0.72 0.16
C MET A 459 -2.91 -1.75 -0.98
N VAL A 460 -2.94 -3.05 -0.65
CA VAL A 460 -3.15 -4.13 -1.61
C VAL A 460 -4.51 -3.94 -2.31
N ARG A 461 -5.54 -3.62 -1.53
CA ARG A 461 -6.89 -3.36 -2.06
C ARG A 461 -6.94 -2.12 -2.95
N LEU A 462 -6.31 -1.03 -2.51
CA LEU A 462 -6.26 0.25 -3.20
C LEU A 462 -5.65 0.14 -4.61
N PHE A 463 -4.53 -0.56 -4.73
CA PHE A 463 -3.85 -0.67 -6.01
C PHE A 463 -4.54 -1.67 -6.94
N LEU A 464 -4.97 -2.83 -6.43
CA LEU A 464 -5.56 -3.89 -7.25
C LEU A 464 -7.05 -3.72 -7.54
N PHE A 465 -7.86 -3.42 -6.53
CA PHE A 465 -9.32 -3.51 -6.66
C PHE A 465 -9.92 -2.28 -7.33
N HIS A 466 -9.28 -1.11 -7.24
CA HIS A 466 -9.75 0.13 -7.88
C HIS A 466 -9.46 0.22 -9.39
N SER A 467 -9.13 -0.90 -10.05
CA SER A 467 -9.25 -1.01 -11.50
C SER A 467 -10.71 -1.33 -11.82
N ASN A 468 -11.39 -0.50 -12.62
CA ASN A 468 -12.85 -0.52 -12.91
C ASN A 468 -13.48 -1.91 -13.17
N SER A 469 -12.68 -2.92 -13.50
CA SER A 469 -13.13 -4.29 -13.72
C SER A 469 -13.42 -5.11 -12.45
N ILE A 470 -12.70 -4.86 -11.34
CA ILE A 470 -12.83 -5.63 -10.09
C ILE A 470 -13.91 -5.02 -9.17
N LEU A 471 -14.12 -3.70 -9.22
CA LEU A 471 -15.17 -3.00 -8.46
C LEU A 471 -16.59 -3.48 -8.79
N PHE A 472 -16.84 -3.94 -10.02
CA PHE A 472 -18.20 -4.36 -10.44
C PHE A 472 -18.69 -5.58 -9.65
N PHE A 473 -17.80 -6.50 -9.25
CA PHE A 473 -18.19 -7.64 -8.41
C PHE A 473 -18.41 -7.24 -6.94
N LEU A 474 -17.63 -6.28 -6.41
CA LEU A 474 -17.82 -5.76 -5.05
C LEU A 474 -19.08 -4.88 -4.91
N HIS A 475 -19.57 -4.26 -5.99
CA HIS A 475 -20.79 -3.46 -5.99
C HIS A 475 -22.04 -4.20 -6.46
N CYS A 476 -21.92 -5.46 -6.89
CA CYS A 476 -23.07 -6.32 -7.21
C CYS A 476 -23.59 -7.11 -6.00
N THR A 477 -22.96 -7.00 -4.83
CA THR A 477 -23.62 -7.31 -3.56
C THR A 477 -24.37 -6.07 -3.08
N PRO A 478 -25.70 -6.11 -2.94
CA PRO A 478 -26.43 -4.99 -2.34
C PRO A 478 -25.91 -4.80 -0.92
N SER A 479 -25.44 -3.60 -0.63
CA SER A 479 -25.19 -3.14 0.73
C SER A 479 -26.51 -3.22 1.51
N VAL A 480 -26.51 -4.00 2.58
CA VAL A 480 -27.45 -3.86 3.69
C VAL A 480 -26.65 -3.51 4.93
#